data_AF-A0A962WZ10-F1
#
_entry.id   AF-A0A962WZ10-F1
#
_cell.length_a   1.000
_cell.length_b   1.000
_cell.length_c   1.000
_cell.angle_alpha   90.00
_cell.angle_beta   90.00
_cell.angle_gamma   90.00
#
_symmetry.space_group_name_H-M   'P 1'
#
loop_
_entity.id
_entity.type
_entity.pdbx_description
1 polymer ?
#
loop_
_entity_poly.entity_id
_entity_poly.type
_entity_poly.pdbx_seq_one_letter_code
_entity_poly.pdbx_strand_id
1 'polypeptide(L)'
;ASTARIPADTFHAVYLDAFSPESNPELWRPAFLQTLFRSLLPGGRLVSYCVKGRVRRDLQMTGFDVFKTPGPPGKREVLIAQRPGDGR
;
A
#
# COMPACT_ATOMS: atom_id res chain seq x y z
N ALA A 1 18.36 -14.26 13.04
CA ALA A 1 17.11 -14.61 12.33
C ALA A 1 17.25 -14.16 10.88
N SER A 2 17.00 -15.03 9.91
CA SER A 2 17.02 -14.64 8.49
C SER A 2 15.83 -13.70 8.23
N THR A 3 16.08 -12.40 8.09
CA THR A 3 15.03 -11.45 7.70
C THR A 3 14.62 -11.77 6.27
N ALA A 4 13.41 -12.31 6.09
CA ALA A 4 12.85 -12.52 4.76
C ALA A 4 12.85 -11.18 4.00
N ARG A 5 13.48 -11.16 2.82
CA ARG A 5 13.50 -9.99 1.94
C ARG A 5 12.30 -10.06 1.01
N ILE A 6 11.55 -8.96 0.93
CA ILE A 6 10.53 -8.78 -0.10
C ILE A 6 11.27 -8.39 -1.40
N PRO A 7 11.17 -9.17 -2.48
CA PRO A 7 11.85 -8.85 -3.73
C PRO A 7 11.26 -7.60 -4.38
N ALA A 8 12.09 -6.86 -5.11
CA ALA A 8 11.67 -5.69 -5.87
C ALA A 8 11.02 -6.10 -7.20
N ASP A 9 10.15 -5.25 -7.74
CA ASP A 9 9.57 -5.36 -9.10
C ASP A 9 9.05 -6.77 -9.43
N THR A 10 8.33 -7.39 -8.49
CA THR A 10 7.92 -8.80 -8.58
C THR A 10 6.40 -8.96 -8.61
N PHE A 11 5.67 -8.16 -7.84
CA PHE A 11 4.26 -8.38 -7.61
C PHE A 11 3.38 -7.44 -8.44
N HIS A 12 2.27 -7.96 -8.97
CA HIS A 12 1.23 -7.14 -9.57
C HIS A 12 0.30 -6.53 -8.51
N ALA A 13 0.14 -7.22 -7.38
CA ALA A 13 -0.76 -6.81 -6.32
C ALA A 13 -0.17 -7.08 -4.93
N VAL A 14 -0.46 -6.19 -3.98
CA VAL A 14 -0.16 -6.31 -2.55
C VAL A 14 -1.44 -6.06 -1.77
N TYR A 15 -1.80 -6.97 -0.86
CA TYR A 15 -2.91 -6.77 0.07
C TYR A 15 -2.33 -6.39 1.44
N LEU A 16 -2.46 -5.12 1.81
CA LEU A 16 -2.03 -4.62 3.11
C LEU A 16 -3.16 -4.75 4.12
N ASP A 17 -3.22 -5.93 4.74
CA ASP A 17 -4.20 -6.31 5.76
C ASP A 17 -3.52 -6.45 7.14
N ALA A 18 -2.97 -5.33 7.61
CA ALA A 18 -2.42 -5.20 8.96
C ALA A 18 -3.51 -4.70 9.92
N PHE A 19 -3.33 -4.86 11.24
CA PHE A 19 -4.16 -4.13 12.20
C PHE A 19 -4.00 -2.61 12.02
N SER A 20 -4.85 -1.84 12.72
CA SER A 20 -4.89 -0.39 12.57
C SER A 20 -3.51 0.26 12.80
N PRO A 21 -3.27 1.46 12.23
CA PRO A 21 -2.02 2.19 12.43
C PRO A 21 -1.61 2.45 13.88
N GLU A 22 -2.57 2.43 14.80
CA GLU A 22 -2.31 2.59 16.24
C GLU A 22 -1.87 1.27 16.88
N SER A 23 -2.40 0.14 16.40
CA SER A 23 -2.09 -1.19 16.95
C SER A 23 -0.81 -1.79 16.35
N ASN A 24 -0.54 -1.55 15.07
CA ASN A 24 0.67 -2.05 14.39
C ASN A 24 1.39 -0.94 13.59
N PRO A 25 1.85 0.13 14.24
CA PRO A 25 2.38 1.33 13.58
C PRO A 25 3.54 1.04 12.63
N GLU A 26 4.37 0.03 12.89
CA GLU A 26 5.51 -0.39 12.08
C GLU A 26 5.14 -0.75 10.64
N LEU A 27 3.96 -1.36 10.43
CA LEU A 27 3.46 -1.74 9.10
C LEU A 27 2.85 -0.57 8.31
N TRP A 28 2.82 0.62 8.92
CA TRP A 28 2.33 1.86 8.30
C TRP A 28 3.42 2.95 8.28
N ARG A 29 4.66 2.62 8.65
CA ARG A 29 5.78 3.56 8.56
C ARG A 29 6.18 3.77 7.10
N PRO A 30 6.58 4.99 6.71
CA PRO A 30 7.04 5.27 5.35
C PRO A 30 8.10 4.30 4.83
N ALA A 31 9.06 3.88 5.67
CA ALA A 31 10.09 2.93 5.27
C ALA A 31 9.54 1.54 4.84
N PHE A 32 8.49 1.07 5.51
CA PHE A 32 7.84 -0.19 5.15
C PHE A 32 6.98 -0.02 3.89
N LEU A 33 6.21 1.07 3.79
CA LEU A 33 5.43 1.39 2.59
C LEU A 33 6.33 1.53 1.36
N GLN A 34 7.53 2.10 1.50
CA GLN A 34 8.54 2.18 0.44
C GLN A 34 9.01 0.80 -0.01
N THR A 35 9.14 -0.15 0.92
CA THR A 35 9.48 -1.54 0.59
C THR A 35 8.36 -2.18 -0.25
N LEU A 36 7.09 -1.96 0.12
CA LEU A 36 5.95 -2.45 -0.66
C LEU A 36 5.86 -1.77 -2.03
N PHE A 37 6.08 -0.47 -2.11
CA PHE A 37 6.14 0.27 -3.38
C PHE A 37 7.18 -0.33 -4.33
N ARG A 38 8.40 -0.57 -3.84
CA ARG A 38 9.48 -1.17 -4.64
C ARG A 38 9.18 -2.61 -5.01
N SER A 39 8.38 -3.34 -4.25
CA SER A 39 8.02 -4.72 -4.54
C SER A 39 7.02 -4.88 -5.68
N LEU A 40 6.22 -3.84 -5.93
CA LEU A 40 5.22 -3.84 -6.99
C LEU A 40 5.86 -3.55 -8.35
N LEU A 41 5.42 -4.23 -9.40
CA LEU A 41 5.72 -3.85 -10.78
C LEU A 41 5.14 -2.46 -11.11
N PRO A 42 5.64 -1.75 -12.14
CA PRO A 42 4.95 -0.58 -12.70
C PRO A 42 3.48 -0.89 -12.99
N GLY A 43 2.57 0.01 -12.61
CA GLY A 43 1.12 -0.23 -12.69
C GLY A 43 0.55 -1.20 -11.64
N GLY A 44 1.39 -1.85 -10.84
CA GLY A 44 1.00 -2.73 -9.74
C GLY A 44 0.26 -1.99 -8.62
N ARG A 45 -0.58 -2.70 -7.87
CA ARG A 45 -1.53 -2.10 -6.92
C ARG A 45 -1.38 -2.63 -5.50
N LEU A 46 -1.41 -1.74 -4.53
CA LEU A 46 -1.61 -2.04 -3.12
C LEU A 46 -3.07 -1.75 -2.76
N VAL A 47 -3.72 -2.68 -2.08
CA VAL A 47 -5.09 -2.51 -1.57
C VAL A 47 -5.05 -2.57 -0.04
N SER A 48 -5.77 -1.66 0.62
CA SER A 48 -5.95 -1.72 2.07
C SER A 48 -7.34 -1.28 2.49
N TYR A 49 -7.85 -1.90 3.55
CA TYR A 49 -9.11 -1.46 4.16
C TYR A 49 -8.97 -0.13 4.92
N CYS A 50 -7.76 0.26 5.30
CA CYS A 50 -7.55 1.42 6.14
C CYS A 50 -7.65 2.71 5.33
N VAL A 51 -8.69 3.51 5.58
CA VAL A 51 -8.96 4.79 4.89
C VAL A 51 -8.56 6.03 5.69
N LYS A 52 -7.73 5.87 6.72
CA LYS A 52 -7.29 6.98 7.58
C LYS A 52 -6.49 8.00 6.77
N GLY A 53 -6.72 9.29 7.06
CA GLY A 53 -6.06 10.38 6.32
C GLY A 53 -4.54 10.34 6.37
N ARG A 54 -3.95 9.91 7.50
CA ARG A 54 -2.50 9.70 7.62
C ARG A 54 -1.99 8.62 6.66
N VAL A 55 -2.64 7.45 6.63
CA VAL A 55 -2.28 6.34 5.73
C VAL A 55 -2.33 6.78 4.27
N ARG A 56 -3.39 7.49 3.87
CA ARG A 56 -3.51 8.05 2.50
C ARG A 56 -2.33 8.96 2.17
N ARG A 57 -1.99 9.90 3.06
CA ARG A 57 -0.85 10.82 2.84
C ARG A 57 0.47 10.09 2.79
N ASP A 58 0.70 9.12 3.67
CA ASP A 58 1.94 8.34 3.72
C ASP A 58 2.13 7.52 2.43
N LEU A 59 1.05 6.92 1.90
CA LEU A 59 1.06 6.25 0.60
C LEU A 59 1.38 7.23 -0.56
N GLN A 60 0.77 8.42 -0.56
CA GLN A 60 1.05 9.46 -1.57
C GLN A 60 2.51 9.93 -1.50
N MET A 61 3.03 10.19 -0.29
CA MET A 61 4.43 10.58 -0.08
C MET A 61 5.44 9.50 -0.48
N THR A 62 5.02 8.23 -0.47
CA THR A 62 5.83 7.09 -0.96
C THR A 62 5.94 7.08 -2.50
N GLY A 63 5.05 7.79 -3.20
CA GLY A 63 5.01 7.86 -4.66
C GLY A 63 3.87 7.08 -5.32
N PHE A 64 2.90 6.58 -4.55
CA PHE A 64 1.70 5.96 -5.11
C PHE A 64 0.69 6.98 -5.61
N ASP A 65 -0.01 6.64 -6.69
CA ASP A 65 -1.31 7.24 -7.04
C ASP A 65 -2.39 6.61 -6.16
N VAL A 66 -3.03 7.40 -5.29
CA VAL A 66 -3.94 6.87 -4.25
C VAL A 66 -5.39 7.26 -4.52
N PHE A 67 -6.25 6.25 -4.60
CA PHE A 67 -7.67 6.35 -4.86
C PHE A 67 -8.46 5.87 -3.65
N LYS A 68 -9.48 6.65 -3.25
CA LYS A 68 -10.55 6.16 -2.39
C LYS A 68 -11.62 5.54 -3.28
N THR A 69 -11.93 4.27 -3.07
CA THR A 69 -12.93 3.56 -3.86
C THR A 69 -14.04 3.05 -2.96
N PRO A 70 -15.27 2.86 -3.49
CA PRO A 70 -16.33 2.16 -2.77
C PRO A 70 -15.82 0.82 -2.25
N GLY A 71 -16.10 0.52 -0.98
CA GLY A 71 -15.71 -0.74 -0.36
C GLY A 71 -16.68 -1.88 -0.68
N PRO A 72 -16.29 -3.13 -0.35
CA PRO A 72 -17.20 -4.27 -0.41
C PRO A 72 -18.37 -4.11 0.60
N PRO A 73 -19.41 -4.96 0.53
CA PRO A 73 -20.52 -4.94 1.49
C PRO A 73 -20.01 -4.87 2.94
N GLY A 74 -20.52 -3.90 3.70
CA GLY A 74 -20.10 -3.64 5.09
C GLY A 74 -18.90 -2.70 5.25
N LYS A 75 -18.24 -2.25 4.18
CA LYS A 75 -17.19 -1.22 4.22
C LYS A 75 -17.55 -0.06 3.28
N ARG A 76 -17.58 1.17 3.82
CA ARG A 76 -17.92 2.37 3.03
C ARG A 76 -16.89 2.62 1.91
N GLU A 77 -15.61 2.59 2.27
CA GLU A 77 -14.50 2.89 1.37
C GLU A 77 -13.32 1.97 1.65
N VAL A 78 -12.47 1.79 0.64
CA VAL A 78 -11.12 1.23 0.76
C VAL A 78 -10.12 2.13 0.03
N LEU A 79 -8.83 1.95 0.30
CA LEU A 79 -7.77 2.59 -0.48
C LEU A 79 -7.21 1.62 -1.50
N ILE A 80 -7.05 2.11 -2.73
CA ILE A 80 -6.22 1.50 -3.76
C ILE A 80 -5.08 2.47 -4.03
N ALA A 81 -3.85 1.99 -3.94
CA ALA A 81 -2.63 2.74 -4.22
C ALA A 81 -1.89 2.07 -5.38
N GLN A 82 -1.75 2.77 -6.51
CA GLN A 82 -1.13 2.25 -7.72
C GLN A 82 0.29 2.80 -7.85
N ARG A 83 1.28 1.93 -8.10
CA ARG A 83 2.61 2.39 -8.51
C ARG A 83 2.47 2.97 -9.92
N PRO A 84 2.92 4.21 -10.19
CA PRO A 84 2.84 4.78 -11.52
C PRO A 84 3.40 3.83 -12.59
N GLY A 85 2.72 3.78 -13.74
CA GLY A 85 3.21 3.03 -14.89
C GLY A 85 4.51 3.62 -15.43
N ASP A 86 5.26 2.82 -16.17
CA ASP A 86 6.52 3.17 -16.81
C ASP A 86 6.37 4.07 -18.05
N GLY A 87 5.18 4.65 -18.27
CA GLY A 87 4.94 5.71 -19.25
C GLY A 87 5.17 5.31 -20.71
N ARG A 88 5.16 4.00 -21.02
CA ARG A 88 5.12 3.49 -22.39
C ARG A 88 3.69 3.50 -22.94
#